data_AF-A0A922LM67-F1
#
_entry.id   AF-A0A922LM67-F1
#
_cell.length_a   1.000
_cell.length_b   1.000
_cell.length_c   1.000
_cell.angle_alpha   90.00
_cell.angle_beta   90.00
_cell.angle_gamma   90.00
#
_symmetry.space_group_name_H-M   'P 1'
#
loop_
_entity.id
_entity.type
_entity.pdbx_description
1 polymer ?
#
loop_
_entity_poly.entity_id
_entity_poly.type
_entity_poly.pdbx_seq_one_letter_code
_entity_poly.pdbx_strand_id
1 'polypeptide(L)'
;MIRENYKFYLSFENSLCSEYITEKLYKNALKNDLLPIVMGASIEEYERVAPPYSFIHVDQFESPGKLADYLKYLDKNDTAYNEYFAWHGHGIIHDYDAQPQCAMCLLAHTSHSFGPYWVPRVARWWNDGCNGRKLRWNP
;
A
#
# COMPACT_ATOMS: atom_id res chain seq x y z
N MET A 1 -14.47 9.04 14.42
CA MET A 1 -13.89 8.22 13.33
C MET A 1 -12.54 7.64 13.76
N ILE A 2 -12.04 6.54 13.19
CA ILE A 2 -10.76 5.92 13.63
C ILE A 2 -9.59 6.93 13.60
N ARG A 3 -9.56 7.81 12.60
CA ARG A 3 -8.55 8.89 12.46
C ARG A 3 -8.46 9.88 13.62
N GLU A 4 -9.51 10.01 14.44
CA GLU A 4 -9.50 10.92 15.59
C GLU A 4 -8.68 10.37 16.76
N ASN A 5 -8.40 9.07 16.77
CA ASN A 5 -7.73 8.39 17.88
C ASN A 5 -6.39 7.76 17.49
N TYR A 6 -6.06 7.70 16.20
CA TYR A 6 -4.87 7.02 15.70
C TYR A 6 -4.21 7.82 14.58
N LYS A 7 -2.87 7.84 14.56
CA LYS A 7 -2.05 8.38 13.44
C LYS A 7 -1.67 7.30 12.42
N PHE A 8 -1.47 6.08 12.89
CA PHE A 8 -0.97 4.97 12.08
C PHE A 8 -1.99 3.85 12.01
N TYR A 9 -1.98 3.11 10.90
CA TYR A 9 -2.76 1.88 10.74
C TYR A 9 -1.86 0.74 10.29
N LEU A 10 -1.91 -0.41 10.96
CA LEU A 10 -1.16 -1.60 10.54
C LEU A 10 -1.89 -2.27 9.37
N SER A 11 -1.49 -1.94 8.15
CA SER A 11 -2.00 -2.50 6.89
C SER A 11 -1.28 -3.81 6.54
N PHE A 12 -1.27 -4.77 7.46
CA PHE A 12 -0.57 -6.05 7.27
C PHE A 12 -1.45 -7.04 6.51
N GLU A 13 -0.90 -7.62 5.46
CA GLU A 13 -1.58 -8.66 4.71
C GLU A 13 -1.48 -10.01 5.40
N ASN A 14 -2.48 -10.85 5.13
CA ASN A 14 -2.59 -12.18 5.73
C ASN A 14 -1.43 -13.11 5.34
N SER A 15 -0.69 -12.77 4.27
CA SER A 15 0.43 -13.54 3.76
C SER A 15 1.39 -12.63 2.99
N LEU A 16 2.67 -12.99 2.99
CA LEU A 16 3.69 -12.27 2.24
C LEU A 16 3.68 -12.79 0.79
N CYS A 17 2.90 -12.16 -0.07
CA CYS A 17 2.75 -12.59 -1.46
C CYS A 17 2.97 -11.43 -2.43
N SER A 18 3.59 -11.74 -3.56
CA SER A 18 3.71 -10.84 -4.70
C SER A 18 2.32 -10.36 -5.14
N GLU A 19 2.21 -9.07 -5.40
CA GLU A 19 1.02 -8.37 -5.89
C GLU A 19 -0.21 -8.45 -4.97
N TYR A 20 -0.09 -9.03 -3.77
CA TYR A 20 -1.18 -9.12 -2.80
C TYR A 20 -1.24 -7.86 -1.93
N ILE A 21 -1.98 -6.85 -2.40
CA ILE A 21 -2.24 -5.58 -1.73
C ILE A 21 -3.74 -5.31 -1.77
N THR A 22 -4.37 -5.17 -0.61
CA THR A 22 -5.83 -5.24 -0.47
C THR A 22 -6.45 -3.95 0.09
N GLU A 23 -7.69 -4.03 0.56
CA GLU A 23 -8.44 -2.92 1.18
C GLU A 23 -7.72 -2.30 2.38
N LYS A 24 -6.78 -3.03 3.01
CA LYS A 24 -6.04 -2.57 4.19
C LYS A 24 -5.22 -1.33 3.92
N LEU A 25 -4.63 -1.22 2.72
CA LEU A 25 -3.89 -0.03 2.30
C LEU A 25 -4.87 1.11 1.97
N TYR A 26 -5.80 0.85 1.04
CA TYR A 26 -6.63 1.91 0.45
C TYR A 26 -7.80 2.31 1.35
N LYS A 27 -8.70 1.37 1.63
CA LYS A 27 -9.97 1.64 2.30
C LYS A 27 -9.80 1.85 3.79
N ASN A 28 -8.97 1.04 4.45
CA ASN A 28 -8.85 1.08 5.90
C ASN A 28 -7.90 2.19 6.36
N ALA A 29 -6.81 2.44 5.63
CA ALA A 29 -5.81 3.45 5.99
C ALA A 29 -5.96 4.76 5.19
N LEU A 30 -5.57 4.78 3.91
CA LEU A 30 -5.44 6.03 3.13
C LEU A 30 -6.76 6.81 3.04
N LYS A 31 -7.90 6.13 2.80
CA LYS A 31 -9.22 6.76 2.77
C LYS A 31 -9.66 7.36 4.11
N ASN A 32 -9.06 6.92 5.21
CA ASN A 32 -9.33 7.44 6.56
C ASN A 32 -8.27 8.44 7.03
N ASP A 33 -7.40 8.95 6.14
CA ASP A 33 -6.31 9.88 6.50
C ASP A 33 -5.37 9.33 7.59
N LEU A 34 -5.12 8.01 7.57
CA LEU A 34 -4.18 7.33 8.44
C LEU A 34 -2.93 6.96 7.65
N LEU A 35 -1.75 7.05 8.26
CA LEU A 35 -0.51 6.60 7.63
C LEU A 35 -0.40 5.06 7.70
N PRO A 36 -0.50 4.34 6.56
CA PRO A 36 -0.40 2.89 6.54
C PRO A 36 1.03 2.40 6.81
N ILE A 37 1.15 1.45 7.72
CA ILE A 37 2.34 0.63 7.93
C ILE A 37 2.08 -0.72 7.26
N VAL A 38 2.75 -0.98 6.14
CA VAL A 38 2.43 -2.11 5.25
C VAL A 38 3.39 -3.27 5.41
N MET A 39 2.84 -4.48 5.31
CA MET A 39 3.59 -5.74 5.29
C MET A 39 2.87 -6.73 4.39
N GLY A 40 3.53 -7.25 3.35
CA GLY A 40 2.91 -8.14 2.36
C GLY A 40 3.79 -8.32 1.13
N ALA A 41 3.37 -7.72 0.01
CA ALA A 41 4.17 -7.56 -1.21
C ALA A 41 5.52 -6.83 -0.96
N SER A 42 6.36 -6.73 -1.98
CA SER A 42 7.64 -5.99 -1.92
C SER A 42 7.44 -4.47 -1.90
N ILE A 43 8.46 -3.71 -1.51
CA ILE A 43 8.42 -2.23 -1.48
C ILE A 43 8.06 -1.71 -2.88
N GLU A 44 8.72 -2.24 -3.90
CA GLU A 44 8.54 -1.85 -5.30
C GLU A 44 7.11 -2.12 -5.79
N GLU A 45 6.48 -3.20 -5.30
CA GLU A 45 5.09 -3.50 -5.62
C GLU A 45 4.11 -2.50 -5.00
N TYR A 46 4.35 -2.07 -3.77
CA TYR A 46 3.57 -0.98 -3.15
C TYR A 46 3.79 0.36 -3.86
N GLU A 47 5.03 0.70 -4.23
CA GLU A 47 5.35 1.94 -4.96
C GLU A 47 4.68 2.02 -6.34
N ARG A 48 4.44 0.89 -6.99
CA ARG A 48 3.74 0.85 -8.30
C ARG A 48 2.26 1.23 -8.22
N VAL A 49 1.62 1.06 -7.06
CA VAL A 49 0.15 1.15 -6.92
C VAL A 49 -0.32 2.21 -5.93
N ALA A 50 0.53 2.61 -4.99
CA ALA A 50 0.24 3.64 -4.02
C ALA A 50 0.73 5.02 -4.50
N PRO A 51 0.11 6.12 -4.05
CA PRO A 51 0.69 7.43 -4.26
C PRO A 51 2.13 7.52 -3.72
N PRO A 52 3.03 8.28 -4.36
CA PRO A 52 4.38 8.45 -3.86
C PRO A 52 4.40 8.97 -2.43
N TYR A 53 5.30 8.45 -1.60
CA TYR A 53 5.46 8.84 -0.20
C TYR A 53 4.18 8.71 0.65
N SER A 54 3.29 7.74 0.38
CA SER A 54 2.02 7.60 1.12
C SER A 54 1.98 6.44 2.13
N PHE A 55 3.06 5.68 2.30
CA PHE A 55 3.10 4.52 3.19
C PHE A 55 4.48 4.32 3.80
N ILE A 56 4.53 3.54 4.87
CA ILE A 56 5.77 3.04 5.46
C ILE A 56 5.77 1.52 5.30
N HIS A 57 6.76 0.99 4.61
CA HIS A 57 6.90 -0.45 4.44
C HIS A 57 7.87 -1.01 5.47
N VAL A 58 7.50 -2.13 6.09
CA VAL A 58 8.31 -2.74 7.16
C VAL A 58 9.76 -2.97 6.72
N ASP A 59 10.01 -3.56 5.55
CA ASP A 59 11.38 -3.86 5.06
C ASP A 59 12.28 -2.64 4.77
N GLN A 60 11.79 -1.40 4.94
CA GLN A 60 12.62 -0.19 4.90
C GLN A 60 13.54 -0.07 6.13
N PHE A 61 13.26 -0.79 7.21
CA PHE A 61 14.06 -0.75 8.44
C PHE A 61 14.88 -2.04 8.62
N GLU A 62 15.83 -2.02 9.55
CA GLU A 62 16.65 -3.19 9.87
C GLU A 62 15.98 -4.14 10.87
N SER A 63 15.00 -3.64 11.64
CA SER A 63 14.25 -4.43 12.61
C SER A 63 12.91 -3.76 12.98
N PRO A 64 11.96 -4.50 13.58
CA PRO A 64 10.74 -3.91 14.14
C PRO A 64 11.00 -2.81 15.17
N GLY A 65 12.10 -2.91 15.92
CA GLY A 65 12.51 -1.87 16.87
C GLY A 65 12.87 -0.55 16.18
N LYS A 66 13.60 -0.62 15.06
CA LYS A 66 13.94 0.57 14.27
C LYS A 66 12.72 1.21 13.62
N LEU A 67 11.76 0.40 13.16
CA LEU A 67 10.47 0.90 12.72
C LEU A 67 9.74 1.62 13.88
N ALA A 68 9.66 1.01 15.05
CA ALA A 68 9.01 1.62 16.21
C ALA A 68 9.65 2.95 16.63
N ASP A 69 10.98 3.05 16.58
CA ASP A 69 11.70 4.30 16.85
C ASP A 69 11.35 5.39 15.82
N TYR A 70 11.23 5.03 14.54
CA TYR A 70 10.80 5.95 13.49
C TYR A 70 9.35 6.42 13.66
N LEU A 71 8.44 5.53 14.04
CA LEU A 71 7.04 5.91 14.32
C LEU A 71 6.94 6.86 15.52
N LYS A 72 7.77 6.68 16.56
CA LYS A 72 7.85 7.63 17.69
C LYS A 72 8.43 8.99 17.28
N TYR A 73 9.35 9.01 16.32
CA TYR A 73 9.84 10.26 15.72
C TYR A 73 8.72 10.99 14.98
N LEU A 74 7.98 10.29 14.10
CA LEU A 74 6.86 10.88 13.37
C LEU A 74 5.74 11.35 14.29
N ASP A 75 5.47 10.61 15.38
CA ASP A 75 4.48 11.03 16.37
C ASP A 75 4.83 12.38 17.03
N LYS A 76 6.12 12.68 17.18
CA LYS A 76 6.61 13.92 17.80
C LYS A 76 6.93 15.03 16.80
N ASN A 77 6.82 14.77 15.50
CA ASN A 77 7.18 15.70 14.45
C ASN A 77 6.07 15.77 13.40
N ASP A 78 5.13 16.68 13.63
CA ASP A 78 3.97 16.85 12.75
C ASP A 78 4.38 17.26 11.33
N THR A 79 5.48 18.00 11.14
CA THR A 79 5.98 18.35 9.81
C THR A 79 6.35 17.09 9.03
N ALA A 80 7.19 16.23 9.61
CA ALA A 80 7.61 14.99 8.97
C ALA A 80 6.46 13.99 8.78
N TYR A 81 5.51 13.93 9.73
CA TYR A 81 4.30 13.13 9.58
C TYR A 81 3.43 13.63 8.41
N ASN A 82 3.23 14.94 8.29
CA ASN A 82 2.38 15.54 7.27
C ASN A 82 2.94 15.43 5.85
N GLU A 83 4.26 15.23 5.69
CA GLU A 83 4.88 14.96 4.38
C GLU A 83 4.27 13.71 3.71
N TYR A 84 3.82 12.72 4.49
CA TYR A 84 3.18 11.51 3.96
C TYR A 84 1.78 11.74 3.36
N PHE A 85 1.21 12.93 3.52
CA PHE A 85 -0.13 13.28 3.02
C PHE A 85 -0.07 14.28 1.86
N ALA A 86 1.12 14.58 1.33
CA ALA A 86 1.30 15.46 0.18
C ALA A 86 0.52 14.99 -1.07
N TRP A 87 0.22 13.69 -1.16
CA TRP A 87 -0.54 13.11 -2.26
C TRP A 87 -2.01 13.58 -2.34
N HIS A 88 -2.59 14.18 -1.30
CA HIS A 88 -3.96 14.69 -1.31
C HIS A 88 -4.23 15.74 -2.41
N GLY A 89 -3.18 16.42 -2.89
CA GLY A 89 -3.27 17.35 -4.02
C GLY A 89 -3.28 16.69 -5.41
N HIS A 90 -3.05 15.38 -5.49
CA HIS A 90 -2.83 14.65 -6.74
C HIS A 90 -3.92 13.62 -7.08
N GLY A 91 -4.83 13.33 -6.15
CA GLY A 91 -5.92 12.39 -6.37
C GLY A 91 -6.72 12.08 -5.12
N ILE A 92 -7.71 11.20 -5.26
CA ILE A 92 -8.55 10.72 -4.17
C ILE A 92 -8.61 9.20 -4.17
N ILE A 93 -8.77 8.61 -2.98
CA ILE A 93 -8.99 7.16 -2.84
C ILE A 93 -10.46 6.87 -3.07
N HIS A 94 -10.77 6.30 -4.23
CA HIS A 94 -12.10 5.74 -4.49
C HIS A 94 -12.23 4.37 -3.82
N ASP A 95 -13.25 4.21 -2.99
CA ASP A 95 -13.75 2.90 -2.57
C ASP A 95 -14.74 2.38 -3.62
N TYR A 96 -15.14 1.12 -3.51
CA TYR A 96 -16.02 0.38 -4.41
C TYR A 96 -16.94 1.27 -5.27
N ASP A 97 -16.69 1.28 -6.58
CA ASP A 97 -17.44 2.12 -7.51
C ASP A 97 -18.84 1.52 -7.71
N ALA A 98 -19.88 2.33 -7.49
CA ALA A 98 -21.26 1.89 -7.69
C ALA A 98 -21.58 1.63 -9.17
N GLN A 99 -20.69 2.00 -10.08
CA GLN A 99 -20.85 1.92 -11.54
C GLN A 99 -19.63 1.25 -12.20
N PRO A 100 -19.47 -0.09 -12.09
CA PRO A 100 -18.32 -0.80 -12.67
C PRO A 100 -18.15 -0.58 -14.17
N GLN A 101 -19.22 -0.26 -14.90
CA GLN A 101 -19.16 0.10 -16.31
C GLN A 101 -18.38 1.40 -16.59
N CYS A 102 -18.38 2.36 -15.66
CA CYS A 102 -17.59 3.59 -15.79
C CYS A 102 -16.09 3.28 -15.67
N ALA A 103 -15.71 2.45 -14.69
CA ALA A 103 -14.34 1.99 -14.54
C ALA A 103 -13.84 1.20 -15.77
N MET A 104 -14.67 0.31 -16.32
CA MET A 104 -14.35 -0.39 -17.57
C MET A 104 -14.21 0.56 -18.76
N CYS A 105 -15.08 1.56 -18.88
CA CYS A 105 -15.00 2.58 -19.94
C CYS A 105 -13.71 3.40 -19.82
N LEU A 106 -13.38 3.86 -18.62
CA LEU A 106 -12.12 4.58 -18.35
C LEU A 106 -10.91 3.70 -18.68
N LEU A 107 -10.91 2.44 -18.26
CA LEU A 107 -9.85 1.49 -18.58
C LEU A 107 -9.72 1.28 -20.10
N ALA A 108 -10.82 1.12 -20.83
CA ALA A 108 -10.79 0.98 -22.29
C ALA A 108 -10.16 2.21 -22.95
N HIS A 109 -10.56 3.42 -22.52
CA HIS A 109 -10.02 4.67 -23.05
C HIS A 109 -8.55 4.91 -22.69
N THR A 110 -8.10 4.42 -21.54
CA THR A 110 -6.72 4.60 -21.04
C THR A 110 -5.82 3.40 -21.30
N SER A 111 -6.35 2.32 -21.88
CA SER A 111 -5.65 1.05 -22.10
C SER A 111 -4.32 1.21 -22.84
N HIS A 112 -4.25 2.14 -23.79
CA HIS A 112 -3.05 2.46 -24.58
C HIS A 112 -1.92 3.09 -23.75
N SER A 113 -2.25 3.71 -22.61
CA SER A 113 -1.29 4.29 -21.68
C SER A 113 -0.64 3.24 -20.77
N PHE A 114 -1.24 2.05 -20.68
CA PHE A 114 -0.68 0.95 -19.92
C PHE A 114 0.13 0.04 -20.84
N GLY A 115 1.38 -0.26 -20.44
CA GLY A 115 2.15 -1.30 -21.09
C GLY A 115 1.47 -2.66 -20.91
N PRO A 116 1.57 -3.58 -21.89
CA PRO A 116 0.98 -4.90 -21.76
C PRO A 116 1.65 -5.68 -20.62
N TYR A 117 0.86 -6.12 -19.63
CA TYR A 117 1.30 -7.06 -18.60
C TYR A 117 0.73 -8.44 -18.90
N TRP A 118 1.62 -9.44 -18.98
CA TRP A 118 1.24 -10.82 -19.27
C TRP A 118 1.74 -11.72 -18.16
N VAL A 119 0.82 -12.48 -17.56
CA VAL A 119 1.16 -13.57 -16.65
C VAL A 119 1.21 -14.87 -17.48
N PRO A 120 2.40 -15.41 -17.79
CA PRO A 120 2.51 -16.52 -18.75
C PRO A 120 1.81 -17.80 -18.28
N ARG A 121 1.70 -17.99 -16.96
CA ARG A 121 1.01 -19.13 -16.33
C ARG A 121 0.26 -18.65 -15.09
N VAL A 122 -1.03 -18.40 -15.24
CA VAL A 122 -1.91 -17.94 -14.15
C VAL A 122 -1.86 -18.89 -12.95
N ALA A 123 -1.87 -20.21 -13.18
CA ALA A 123 -1.77 -21.19 -12.09
C ALA A 123 -0.48 -21.04 -11.28
N ARG A 124 0.63 -20.69 -11.95
CA ARG A 124 1.92 -20.45 -11.28
C ARG A 124 1.87 -19.18 -10.46
N TRP A 125 1.39 -18.08 -11.03
CA TRP A 125 1.21 -16.81 -10.31
C TRP A 125 0.32 -16.99 -9.07
N TRP A 126 -0.78 -17.72 -9.21
CA TRP A 126 -1.71 -17.98 -8.11
C TRP A 126 -1.11 -18.85 -7.00
N ASN A 127 -0.48 -19.97 -7.38
CA ASN A 127 0.02 -20.95 -6.40
C ASN A 127 1.38 -20.56 -5.81
N ASP A 128 2.22 -19.88 -6.58
CA ASP A 128 3.59 -19.53 -6.18
C ASP A 128 3.73 -18.07 -5.76
N GLY A 129 2.67 -17.25 -5.81
CA GLY A 129 2.75 -15.81 -5.52
C GLY A 129 3.31 -15.52 -4.13
N CYS A 130 3.16 -16.44 -3.18
CA CYS A 130 3.67 -16.33 -1.81
C CYS A 130 5.04 -16.99 -1.61
N ASN A 131 5.59 -17.65 -2.63
CA ASN A 131 6.83 -18.40 -2.50
C ASN A 131 8.04 -17.47 -2.51
N GLY A 132 8.91 -17.61 -1.51
CA GLY A 132 10.22 -16.95 -1.47
C GLY A 132 10.21 -15.51 -0.96
N ARG A 133 9.04 -14.86 -0.84
CA ARG A 133 8.94 -13.57 -0.16
C ARG A 133 9.20 -13.75 1.33
N LYS A 134 10.22 -13.05 1.83
CA LYS A 134 10.61 -13.03 3.25
C LYS A 134 10.87 -11.60 3.68
N LEU A 135 10.55 -11.27 4.92
CA LEU A 135 10.92 -9.99 5.52
C LEU A 135 12.44 -9.85 5.55
N ARG A 136 12.91 -8.60 5.51
CA ARG A 136 14.35 -8.27 5.55
C ARG A 136 14.98 -8.63 6.89
N TRP A 137 14.19 -8.60 7.95
CA TRP A 137 14.60 -9.01 9.29
C TRP A 137 14.08 -10.39 9.64
N ASN A 138 14.79 -11.06 10.54
CA ASN A 138 14.29 -12.28 11.16
C ASN A 138 13.23 -11.91 12.21
N PRO A 139 12.00 -12.40 12.07
CA PRO A 139 10.95 -12.19 13.07
C PRO A 139 11.22 -12.94 14.38
#